data_AF-A0A9D2I594-F1
#
_entry.id   AF-A0A9D2I594-F1
#
_cell.length_a   1.000
_cell.length_b   1.000
_cell.length_c   1.000
_cell.angle_alpha   90.00
_cell.angle_beta   90.00
_cell.angle_gamma   90.00
#
_symmetry.space_group_name_H-M   'P 1'
#
loop_
_entity.id
_entity.type
_entity.pdbx_description
1 polymer ?
#
loop_
_entity_poly.entity_id
_entity_poly.type
_entity_poly.pdbx_seq_one_letter_code
_entity_poly.pdbx_strand_id
1 'polypeptide(L)' 'MRKTVLYIGMSLDGYIADSRGSVDWMTGQNETGETAENGASYENFIKTVDTVIMGWNTY' A
#
# COMPACT_ATOMS: atom_id res chain seq x y z
N MET A 1 -16.59 3.50 18.01
CA MET A 1 -17.09 2.63 16.92
C MET A 1 -15.91 2.27 16.03
N ARG A 2 -15.72 0.98 15.70
CA ARG A 2 -14.62 0.55 14.80
C ARG A 2 -14.95 0.93 13.36
N LYS A 3 -13.94 1.34 12.58
CA LYS A 3 -14.08 1.65 11.14
C LYS A 3 -13.51 0.52 10.30
N THR A 4 -14.17 0.22 9.20
CA THR A 4 -13.61 -0.61 8.13
C THR A 4 -12.98 0.31 7.09
N VAL A 5 -11.71 0.12 6.79
CA VAL A 5 -10.92 1.00 5.90
C VAL A 5 -10.17 0.15 4.88
N LEU A 6 -10.14 0.60 3.63
CA LEU A 6 -9.25 0.09 2.60
C LEU A 6 -8.06 1.03 2.46
N TYR A 7 -6.85 0.50 2.55
CA TYR A 7 -5.60 1.21 2.30
C TYR A 7 -4.85 0.45 1.21
N ILE A 8 -4.67 1.06 0.03
CA ILE A 8 -4.14 0.36 -1.15
C ILE A 8 -3.34 1.31 -2.05
N GLY A 9 -2.25 0.80 -2.63
CA GLY A 9 -1.52 1.43 -3.72
C GLY A 9 -2.03 0.91 -5.07
N MET A 10 -2.15 1.78 -6.07
CA MET A 10 -2.62 1.42 -7.40
C MET A 10 -1.94 2.25 -8.48
N SER A 11 -1.92 1.74 -9.70
CA SER A 11 -1.55 2.49 -10.88
C SER A 11 -2.61 3.56 -11.19
N LEU A 12 -2.26 4.54 -12.04
CA LEU A 12 -3.19 5.61 -12.42
C LEU A 12 -4.45 5.08 -13.14
N ASP A 13 -4.33 3.95 -13.82
CA ASP A 13 -5.40 3.24 -14.52
C ASP A 13 -6.08 2.16 -13.67
N GLY A 14 -5.78 2.07 -12.36
CA GLY A 14 -6.57 1.31 -11.39
C GLY A 14 -6.16 -0.14 -11.15
N TYR A 15 -4.97 -0.56 -11.59
CA TYR A 15 -4.43 -1.88 -11.31
C TYR A 15 -3.57 -1.89 -10.04
N ILE A 16 -3.63 -2.99 -9.28
CA ILE A 16 -2.91 -3.15 -8.00
C ILE A 16 -1.71 -4.11 -8.09
N ALA A 17 -1.58 -4.80 -9.22
CA ALA A 17 -0.48 -5.70 -9.56
C ALA A 17 -0.38 -5.80 -11.08
N ASP A 18 0.79 -6.18 -11.59
CA ASP A 18 0.96 -6.45 -13.01
C ASP A 18 0.30 -7.79 -13.43
N SER A 19 0.35 -8.11 -14.72
CA SER A 19 -0.21 -9.37 -15.26
C SER A 19 0.40 -10.66 -14.68
N ARG A 20 1.54 -10.57 -14.00
CA ARG A 20 2.21 -11.68 -13.30
C ARG A 20 1.98 -11.66 -11.79
N GLY A 21 1.21 -10.70 -11.28
CA GLY A 21 0.97 -10.51 -9.84
C GLY A 21 2.06 -9.72 -9.11
N SER A 22 3.01 -9.10 -9.82
CA SER A 22 4.10 -8.33 -9.21
C SER A 22 3.71 -6.87 -8.93
N VAL A 23 4.36 -6.29 -7.92
CA VAL A 23 4.29 -4.87 -7.56
C VAL A 23 5.63 -4.16 -7.74
N ASP A 24 6.59 -4.76 -8.47
CA ASP A 24 7.94 -4.21 -8.66
C ASP A 24 7.98 -2.85 -9.35
N TRP A 25 6.90 -2.46 -10.03
CA TRP A 25 6.75 -1.14 -10.64
C TRP A 25 6.47 -0.02 -9.61
N MET A 26 6.15 -0.38 -8.36
CA MET A 26 5.84 0.54 -7.27
C MET A 26 7.11 1.02 -6.54
N THR A 27 8.10 1.53 -7.29
CA THR A 27 9.43 1.91 -6.77
C THR A 27 9.53 3.33 -6.20
N GLY A 28 8.40 4.00 -5.95
CA GLY A 28 8.37 5.40 -5.51
C GLY A 28 8.82 6.38 -6.61
N GLN A 29 8.79 7.68 -6.30
CA GLN A 29 9.10 8.72 -7.30
C GLN A 29 10.58 9.09 -7.42
N ASN A 30 11.48 8.61 -6.54
CA ASN A 30 12.92 8.95 -6.57
C ASN A 30 13.82 7.76 -6.18
N GLU A 31 14.92 7.58 -6.92
CA GLU A 31 16.00 6.58 -6.67
C GLU A 31 16.76 6.82 -5.35
N THR A 32 16.62 8.01 -4.75
CA THR A 32 17.32 8.41 -3.50
C THR A 32 16.53 8.09 -2.23
N GLY A 33 15.36 7.46 -2.30
CA GLY A 33 14.57 7.08 -1.12
C GLY A 33 13.93 8.25 -0.37
N GLU A 34 14.12 9.49 -0.83
CA GLU A 34 13.52 10.69 -0.25
C GLU A 34 12.24 11.07 -1.02
N THR A 35 11.15 10.36 -0.71
CA THR A 35 9.85 11.00 -0.59
C THR A 35 9.43 10.85 0.87
N ALA A 36 10.01 11.71 1.72
CA ALA A 36 9.82 11.76 3.16
C ALA A 36 8.36 12.02 3.61
N GLU A 37 7.42 12.23 2.68
CA GLU A 37 5.99 12.34 2.99
C GLU A 37 5.25 10.99 3.00
N ASN A 38 5.78 9.93 2.36
CA ASN A 38 5.11 8.63 2.27
C ASN A 38 5.53 7.62 3.35
N GLY A 39 6.76 7.72 3.89
CA GLY A 39 7.23 6.84 4.96
C GLY A 39 6.39 6.98 6.24
N ALA A 40 5.94 8.20 6.56
CA ALA A 40 5.10 8.45 7.72
C ALA A 40 3.62 8.07 7.52
N SER A 41 3.12 7.99 6.27
CA SER A 41 1.69 7.77 5.99
C SER A 41 1.24 6.36 6.39
N TYR A 42 1.91 5.33 5.87
CA TYR A 42 1.58 3.95 6.21
C TYR A 42 1.91 3.65 7.68
N GLU A 43 3.07 4.10 8.17
CA GLU A 43 3.48 3.91 9.57
C GLU A 43 2.48 4.50 10.56
N ASN A 44 1.96 5.69 10.30
CA ASN A 44 0.95 6.30 11.18
C ASN A 44 -0.41 5.63 11.02
N PHE A 45 -0.78 5.22 9.79
CA PHE A 45 -2.01 4.50 9.55
C PHE A 45 -2.06 3.16 10.28
N ILE A 46 -1.02 2.32 10.13
CA ILE A 46 -1.01 0.95 10.67
C ILE A 46 -1.03 0.94 12.20
N LYS A 47 -0.49 1.98 12.87
CA LYS A 47 -0.61 2.16 14.33
C LYS A 47 -2.05 2.30 14.82
N THR A 48 -3.00 2.65 13.94
CA THR A 48 -4.43 2.75 14.26
C THR A 48 -5.22 1.46 14.00
N VAL A 49 -4.58 0.43 13.45
CA VAL A 49 -5.21 -0.82 13.01
C VAL A 49 -4.80 -1.96 13.94
N ASP A 50 -5.78 -2.68 14.48
CA ASP A 50 -5.54 -3.87 15.32
C ASP A 50 -5.79 -5.20 14.60
N THR A 51 -6.45 -5.17 13.44
CA THR A 51 -6.90 -6.36 12.70
C THR A 51 -6.76 -6.13 11.21
N VAL A 52 -6.10 -7.07 10.51
CA VAL A 52 -5.98 -7.07 9.05
C VAL A 52 -6.76 -8.25 8.48
N ILE A 53 -7.56 -7.99 7.44
CA ILE A 53 -8.27 -9.00 6.67
C ILE A 53 -7.75 -8.92 5.23
N MET A 54 -7.24 -10.02 4.70
CA MET A 54 -6.71 -10.11 3.33
C MET A 54 -7.10 -11.44 2.69
N GLY A 55 -7.22 -11.46 1.36
CA GLY A 55 -7.52 -12.68 0.60
C GLY A 55 -6.28 -13.56 0.43
N TRP A 56 -6.49 -14.82 0.06
CA TRP A 56 -5.43 -15.83 -0.11
C TRP A 56 -4.29 -15.39 -1.04
N ASN A 57 -4.59 -14.70 -2.14
CA ASN A 57 -3.57 -14.26 -3.10
C ASN A 57 -2.69 -13.11 -2.55
N THR A 58 -3.14 -12.42 -1.50
CA THR A 58 -2.43 -11.29 -0.88
C THR A 58 -1.62 -11.72 0.35
N TYR A 59 -1.99 -12.83 1.00
CA TYR A 59 -1.28 -13.40 2.14
C TYR A 59 -0.03 -14.16 1.69
#